data_AF-A0A363TL74-F1
#
_entry.id   AF-A0A363TL74-F1
#
_cell.length_a   1.000
_cell.length_b   1.000
_cell.length_c   1.000
_cell.angle_alpha   90.00
_cell.angle_beta   90.00
_cell.angle_gamma   90.00
#
_symmetry.space_group_name_H-M   'P 1'
#
loop_
_entity.id
_entity.type
_entity.pdbx_description
1 polymer ?
#
loop_
_entity_poly.entity_id
_entity_poly.type
_entity_poly.pdbx_seq_one_letter_code
_entity_poly.pdbx_strand_id
1 'polypeptide(L)'
;MNLYSTGSVKNSGRISMRTSVCAVVAVLFLATVLAGCAQTGQTVREHPKTAIGAGTGVVGGAVVGGLIGGRRGAVIGGLLGGLAGGAIGHYMDNQEKTLAQTSREYGYKPAQGTRLKIEALRPNPTLLAPGETVNINLTYAVLTPSADRLVLVRETREILVNGTSVGKTSVEIEREGGTWKSIVPITLPADAPPGTYRVVASIESAGVGKDVEESHFKVQP
;
A
#
# COMPACT_ATOMS: atom_id res chain seq x y z
N MET A 1 5.39 -81.50 -17.72
CA MET A 1 6.82 -81.18 -17.80
C MET A 1 6.97 -79.74 -18.28
N ASN A 2 7.54 -78.87 -17.44
CA ASN A 2 8.38 -77.65 -17.67
C ASN A 2 8.24 -76.84 -18.99
N LEU A 3 8.34 -75.50 -19.07
CA LEU A 3 8.91 -74.41 -18.23
C LEU A 3 8.54 -73.04 -18.86
N TYR A 4 8.90 -71.93 -18.17
CA TYR A 4 9.00 -70.50 -18.55
C TYR A 4 7.83 -69.56 -18.14
N SER A 5 7.96 -68.72 -17.10
CA SER A 5 8.67 -67.40 -17.01
C SER A 5 7.74 -66.26 -17.46
N THR A 6 7.51 -65.10 -16.84
CA THR A 6 8.08 -64.28 -15.74
C THR A 6 7.09 -63.12 -15.54
N GLY A 7 6.86 -62.58 -14.34
CA GLY A 7 7.45 -61.29 -13.99
C GLY A 7 6.66 -60.56 -12.89
N SER A 8 7.36 -60.21 -11.82
CA SER A 8 6.91 -59.50 -10.63
C SER A 8 7.02 -57.98 -10.83
N VAL A 9 5.97 -57.22 -10.50
CA VAL A 9 6.06 -55.75 -10.37
C VAL A 9 6.30 -55.40 -8.90
N LYS A 10 7.52 -54.94 -8.62
CA LYS A 10 8.01 -54.49 -7.31
C LYS A 10 7.76 -52.98 -7.16
N ASN A 11 6.98 -52.60 -6.14
CA ASN A 11 6.78 -51.23 -5.70
C ASN A 11 7.88 -50.84 -4.69
N SER A 12 8.69 -49.81 -4.98
CA SER A 12 9.33 -48.98 -3.94
C SER A 12 9.90 -47.69 -4.54
N GLY A 13 9.12 -46.61 -4.50
CA GLY A 13 9.62 -45.24 -4.67
C GLY A 13 9.95 -44.61 -3.32
N ARG A 14 11.25 -44.48 -3.00
CA ARG A 14 11.82 -43.83 -1.81
C ARG A 14 11.56 -42.31 -1.87
N ILE A 15 10.84 -41.74 -0.89
CA ILE A 15 10.74 -40.27 -0.74
C ILE A 15 12.01 -39.78 -0.02
N SER A 16 12.69 -38.82 -0.65
CA SER A 16 13.94 -38.23 -0.16
C SER A 16 13.71 -37.35 1.07
N MET A 17 14.50 -37.55 2.13
CA MET A 17 14.39 -36.88 3.43
C MET A 17 14.52 -35.34 3.36
N ARG A 18 15.04 -34.78 2.26
CA ARG A 18 15.22 -33.33 2.08
C ARG A 18 13.92 -32.59 1.76
N THR A 19 12.98 -33.23 1.04
CA THR A 19 11.67 -32.65 0.73
C THR A 19 10.73 -32.68 1.94
N SER A 20 10.85 -33.68 2.80
CA SER A 20 10.08 -33.76 4.06
C SER A 20 10.47 -32.67 5.06
N VAL A 21 11.76 -32.28 5.13
CA VAL A 21 12.21 -31.20 6.02
C VAL A 21 11.71 -29.83 5.54
N CYS A 22 11.74 -29.54 4.24
CA CYS A 22 11.15 -28.31 3.70
C CYS A 22 9.63 -28.24 3.92
N ALA A 23 8.92 -29.36 3.81
CA ALA A 23 7.49 -29.44 4.09
C ALA A 23 7.19 -29.23 5.58
N VAL A 24 7.99 -29.79 6.49
CA VAL A 24 7.83 -29.60 7.94
C VAL A 24 8.13 -28.17 8.36
N VAL A 25 9.15 -27.53 7.78
CA VAL A 25 9.45 -26.10 8.04
C VAL A 25 8.34 -25.20 7.50
N ALA A 26 7.80 -25.48 6.31
CA ALA A 26 6.67 -24.74 5.75
C ALA A 26 5.38 -24.91 6.59
N VAL A 27 5.11 -26.11 7.09
CA VAL A 27 3.97 -26.40 7.97
C VAL A 27 4.15 -25.78 9.37
N LEU A 28 5.37 -25.76 9.93
CA LEU A 28 5.66 -25.04 11.17
C LEU A 28 5.48 -23.52 11.01
N PHE A 29 5.95 -22.95 9.90
CA PHE A 29 5.73 -21.54 9.57
C PHE A 29 4.22 -21.24 9.45
N LEU A 30 3.48 -22.08 8.74
CA LEU A 30 2.03 -21.92 8.58
C LEU A 30 1.30 -22.05 9.92
N ALA A 31 1.71 -22.95 10.81
CA ALA A 31 1.15 -23.10 12.16
C ALA A 31 1.41 -21.87 13.05
N THR A 32 2.58 -21.22 12.93
CA THR A 32 2.84 -19.96 13.65
C THR A 32 2.02 -18.78 13.12
N VAL A 33 1.73 -18.75 11.81
CA VAL A 33 0.84 -17.74 11.20
C VAL A 33 -0.59 -17.88 11.70
N LEU A 34 -1.10 -19.12 11.86
CA LEU A 34 -2.44 -19.37 12.41
C LEU A 34 -2.55 -19.09 13.92
N ALA A 35 -1.50 -19.34 14.71
CA ALA A 35 -1.49 -19.00 16.14
C ALA A 35 -1.39 -17.49 16.39
N GLY A 36 -0.78 -16.73 15.48
CA GLY A 36 -0.77 -15.26 15.49
C GLY A 36 -2.15 -14.62 15.26
N CYS A 37 -3.09 -15.33 14.65
CA CYS A 37 -4.46 -14.83 14.48
C CYS A 37 -5.31 -14.90 15.76
N ALA A 38 -4.93 -15.73 16.74
CA ALA A 38 -5.74 -15.95 17.94
C ALA A 38 -5.28 -15.16 19.18
N GLN A 39 -4.01 -14.75 19.25
CA GLN A 39 -3.47 -14.05 20.42
C GLN A 39 -3.84 -12.55 20.47
N THR A 40 -4.44 -12.01 19.41
CA THR A 40 -4.77 -10.57 19.24
C THR A 40 -6.07 -10.15 19.94
N GLY A 41 -6.74 -11.06 20.67
CA GLY A 41 -8.10 -10.84 21.18
C GLY A 41 -8.24 -10.02 22.47
N GLN A 42 -7.16 -9.68 23.18
CA GLN A 42 -7.29 -9.10 24.54
C GLN A 42 -7.11 -7.58 24.64
N THR A 43 -6.54 -6.91 23.63
CA THR A 43 -6.39 -5.43 23.64
C THR A 43 -7.46 -4.70 22.79
N VAL A 44 -8.36 -5.46 22.16
CA VAL A 44 -9.39 -4.96 21.22
C VAL A 44 -10.77 -4.97 21.90
N ARG A 45 -10.98 -4.18 22.95
CA ARG A 45 -12.29 -4.14 23.63
C ARG A 45 -13.13 -2.89 23.41
N GLU A 46 -12.64 -1.85 22.72
CA GLU A 46 -13.40 -0.59 22.64
C GLU A 46 -13.84 -0.09 21.25
N HIS A 47 -13.35 -0.61 20.11
CA HIS A 47 -13.84 -0.17 18.78
C HIS A 47 -13.88 -1.29 17.71
N PRO A 48 -15.05 -1.88 17.37
CA PRO A 48 -15.07 -3.23 16.77
C PRO A 48 -14.91 -3.37 15.25
N LYS A 49 -14.77 -2.32 14.44
CA LYS A 49 -14.77 -2.51 12.96
C LYS A 49 -13.70 -1.76 12.16
N THR A 50 -13.03 -0.78 12.78
CA THR A 50 -12.01 0.05 12.09
C THR A 50 -10.61 -0.16 12.67
N ALA A 51 -10.51 -0.59 13.93
CA ALA A 51 -9.25 -0.78 14.64
C ALA A 51 -8.47 -2.05 14.22
N ILE A 52 -9.15 -3.02 13.62
CA ILE A 52 -8.56 -4.35 13.38
C ILE A 52 -7.64 -4.33 12.14
N GLY A 53 -7.92 -3.53 11.10
CA GLY A 53 -7.08 -3.46 9.89
C GLY A 53 -5.86 -2.55 10.04
N ALA A 54 -6.10 -1.30 10.46
CA ALA A 54 -5.03 -0.31 10.62
C ALA A 54 -4.19 -0.54 11.89
N GLY A 55 -4.83 -0.92 13.01
CA GLY A 55 -4.13 -1.11 14.29
C GLY A 55 -3.23 -2.34 14.32
N THR A 56 -3.65 -3.46 13.70
CA THR A 56 -2.83 -4.69 13.69
C THR A 56 -1.64 -4.59 12.73
N GLY A 57 -1.81 -3.93 11.57
CA GLY A 57 -0.72 -3.70 10.61
C GLY A 57 0.38 -2.81 11.18
N VAL A 58 0.01 -1.72 11.86
CA VAL A 58 0.97 -0.84 12.54
C VAL A 58 1.71 -1.57 13.66
N VAL A 59 0.97 -2.23 14.58
CA VAL A 59 1.58 -2.92 15.73
C VAL A 59 2.44 -4.10 15.29
N GLY A 60 1.92 -4.95 14.40
CA GLY A 60 2.65 -6.12 13.90
C GLY A 60 3.88 -5.73 13.10
N GLY A 61 3.75 -4.73 12.22
CA GLY A 61 4.85 -4.18 11.45
C GLY A 61 5.93 -3.58 12.34
N ALA A 62 5.55 -2.83 13.38
CA ALA A 62 6.50 -2.23 14.30
C ALA A 62 7.24 -3.27 15.15
N VAL A 63 6.56 -4.33 15.60
CA VAL A 63 7.21 -5.42 16.35
C VAL A 63 8.23 -6.13 15.48
N VAL A 64 7.84 -6.58 14.29
CA VAL A 64 8.74 -7.31 13.39
C VAL A 64 9.91 -6.43 12.93
N GLY A 65 9.61 -5.19 12.54
CA GLY A 65 10.64 -4.22 12.16
C GLY A 65 11.59 -3.91 13.32
N GLY A 66 11.05 -3.82 14.55
CA GLY A 66 11.82 -3.60 15.77
C GLY A 66 12.82 -4.71 16.07
N LEU A 67 12.43 -5.96 15.88
CA LEU A 67 13.31 -7.12 16.06
C LEU A 67 14.49 -7.12 15.08
N ILE A 68 14.29 -6.63 13.85
CA ILE A 68 15.32 -6.63 12.80
C ILE A 68 16.22 -5.39 12.87
N GLY A 69 15.64 -4.21 13.10
CA GLY A 69 16.33 -2.92 12.94
C GLY A 69 16.30 -2.02 14.18
N GLY A 70 15.94 -2.56 15.34
CA GLY A 70 15.76 -1.79 16.57
C GLY A 70 14.70 -0.69 16.39
N ARG A 71 14.87 0.44 17.07
CA ARG A 71 13.89 1.54 17.04
C ARG A 71 13.63 2.12 15.64
N ARG A 72 14.65 2.16 14.76
CA ARG A 72 14.45 2.58 13.36
C ARG A 72 13.63 1.56 12.57
N GLY A 73 13.92 0.28 12.77
CA GLY A 73 13.18 -0.80 12.15
C GLY A 73 11.71 -0.83 12.60
N ALA A 74 11.42 -0.55 13.88
CA ALA A 74 10.06 -0.48 14.39
C ALA A 74 9.23 0.61 13.71
N VAL A 75 9.79 1.82 13.57
CA VAL A 75 9.11 2.93 12.88
C VAL A 75 8.82 2.59 11.42
N ILE A 76 9.83 2.10 10.70
CA ILE A 76 9.69 1.75 9.28
C ILE A 76 8.68 0.61 9.11
N GLY A 77 8.79 -0.43 9.94
CA GLY A 77 7.88 -1.56 9.91
C GLY A 77 6.45 -1.17 10.26
N GLY A 78 6.26 -0.28 11.24
CA GLY A 78 4.95 0.22 11.63
C GLY A 78 4.28 1.08 10.56
N LEU A 79 5.01 1.99 9.92
CA LEU A 79 4.47 2.79 8.80
C LEU A 79 4.17 1.94 7.57
N LEU A 80 5.08 1.04 7.19
CA LEU A 80 4.83 0.14 6.06
C LEU A 80 3.66 -0.80 6.34
N GLY A 81 3.59 -1.37 7.53
CA GLY A 81 2.49 -2.24 7.96
C GLY A 81 1.15 -1.50 8.06
N GLY A 82 1.17 -0.26 8.55
CA GLY A 82 -0.02 0.60 8.62
C GLY A 82 -0.52 1.06 7.27
N LEU A 83 0.37 1.41 6.34
CA LEU A 83 -0.01 1.79 4.98
C LEU A 83 -0.52 0.60 4.17
N ALA A 84 0.14 -0.55 4.25
CA ALA A 84 -0.29 -1.74 3.54
C ALA A 84 -1.62 -2.30 4.09
N GLY A 85 -1.84 -2.25 5.42
CA GLY A 85 -3.04 -2.77 6.06
C GLY A 85 -4.20 -1.77 6.19
N GLY A 86 -3.94 -0.46 6.24
CA GLY A 86 -4.93 0.58 6.50
C GLY A 86 -5.39 1.37 5.26
N ALA A 87 -4.53 1.54 4.24
CA ALA A 87 -4.87 2.36 3.08
C ALA A 87 -5.93 1.73 2.15
N ILE A 88 -6.03 0.40 2.11
CA ILE A 88 -6.94 -0.32 1.20
C ILE A 88 -8.41 -0.13 1.62
N GLY A 89 -8.70 0.12 2.90
CA GLY A 89 -10.09 0.25 3.41
C GLY A 89 -10.68 1.66 3.42
N HIS A 90 -9.86 2.71 3.26
CA HIS A 90 -10.27 4.11 3.50
C HIS A 90 -9.90 5.07 2.36
N TYR A 91 -9.72 4.54 1.16
CA TYR A 91 -9.50 5.34 -0.04
C TYR A 91 -10.77 6.11 -0.39
N MET A 92 -10.76 7.43 -0.28
CA MET A 92 -11.89 8.27 -0.70
C MET A 92 -11.54 8.99 -1.98
N ASP A 93 -12.30 8.70 -3.03
CA ASP A 93 -12.16 9.31 -4.35
C ASP A 93 -13.42 10.06 -4.74
N ASN A 94 -13.27 11.30 -5.17
CA ASN A 94 -14.35 12.12 -5.67
C ASN A 94 -13.92 12.82 -6.97
N GLN A 95 -14.79 12.81 -7.97
CA GLN A 95 -14.61 13.65 -9.16
C GLN A 95 -15.07 15.07 -8.83
N GLU A 96 -14.15 16.03 -8.78
CA GLU A 96 -14.44 17.43 -8.45
C GLU A 96 -14.86 18.24 -9.69
N LYS A 97 -14.30 17.90 -10.86
CA LYS A 97 -14.60 18.58 -12.13
C LYS A 97 -14.81 17.55 -13.23
N THR A 98 -15.80 17.78 -14.07
CA THR A 98 -16.01 17.00 -15.30
C THR A 98 -14.85 17.21 -16.29
N LEU A 99 -14.69 16.31 -17.27
CA LEU A 99 -13.75 16.50 -18.38
C LEU A 99 -13.93 17.86 -19.07
N ALA A 100 -15.17 18.32 -19.27
CA ALA A 100 -15.45 19.58 -19.95
C ALA A 100 -14.95 20.80 -19.15
N GLN A 101 -15.14 20.80 -17.82
CA GLN A 101 -14.63 21.86 -16.95
C GLN A 101 -13.10 21.86 -16.92
N THR A 102 -12.52 20.69 -16.68
CA THR A 102 -11.06 20.48 -16.62
C THR A 102 -10.40 20.86 -17.94
N SER A 103 -10.98 20.45 -19.07
CA SER A 103 -10.42 20.78 -20.39
C SER A 103 -10.39 22.28 -20.67
N ARG A 104 -11.40 23.03 -20.22
CA ARG A 104 -11.41 24.50 -20.36
C ARG A 104 -10.31 25.16 -19.54
N GLU A 105 -10.12 24.71 -18.30
CA GLU A 105 -9.08 25.22 -17.40
C GLU A 105 -7.66 25.00 -17.96
N TYR A 106 -7.44 23.84 -18.58
CA TYR A 106 -6.16 23.49 -19.20
C TYR A 106 -5.98 23.96 -20.65
N GLY A 107 -7.01 24.56 -21.26
CA GLY A 107 -7.01 24.84 -22.69
C GLY A 107 -6.80 23.59 -23.56
N TYR A 108 -7.24 22.43 -23.06
CA TYR A 108 -6.99 21.13 -23.65
C TYR A 108 -7.81 20.92 -24.93
N LYS A 109 -7.18 20.30 -25.93
CA LYS A 109 -7.79 19.86 -27.19
C LYS A 109 -7.60 18.35 -27.35
N PRO A 110 -8.63 17.59 -27.78
CA PRO A 110 -8.53 16.13 -27.95
C PRO A 110 -7.34 15.63 -28.79
N ALA A 111 -6.93 16.42 -29.79
CA ALA A 111 -5.77 16.13 -30.64
C ALA A 111 -4.43 16.05 -29.87
N GLN A 112 -4.36 16.54 -28.64
CA GLN A 112 -3.18 16.49 -27.79
C GLN A 112 -2.99 15.14 -27.08
N GLY A 113 -3.90 14.18 -27.27
CA GLY A 113 -3.87 12.86 -26.65
C GLY A 113 -4.20 12.88 -25.15
N THR A 114 -4.12 11.73 -24.49
CA THR A 114 -4.36 11.65 -23.04
C THR A 114 -3.24 12.36 -22.28
N ARG A 115 -3.57 13.08 -21.21
CA ARG A 115 -2.60 13.74 -20.33
C ARG A 115 -2.99 13.59 -18.86
N LEU A 116 -1.99 13.48 -18.01
CA LEU A 116 -2.13 13.47 -16.56
C LEU A 116 -1.41 14.68 -15.98
N LYS A 117 -2.00 15.35 -14.98
CA LYS A 117 -1.33 16.43 -14.24
C LYS A 117 -1.81 16.45 -12.79
N ILE A 118 -0.89 16.45 -11.85
CA ILE A 118 -1.18 16.72 -10.45
C ILE A 118 -1.40 18.22 -10.28
N GLU A 119 -2.53 18.59 -9.69
CA GLU A 119 -2.90 19.97 -9.37
C GLU A 119 -2.43 20.35 -7.97
N ALA A 120 -2.56 19.43 -7.01
CA ALA A 120 -2.17 19.67 -5.63
C ALA A 120 -1.87 18.39 -4.87
N LEU A 121 -0.84 18.46 -4.01
CA LEU A 121 -0.54 17.47 -2.98
C LEU A 121 -0.52 18.15 -1.61
N ARG A 122 -1.50 17.81 -0.76
CA ARG A 122 -1.75 18.51 0.51
C ARG A 122 -1.93 17.51 1.66
N PRO A 123 -0.90 17.32 2.50
CA PRO A 123 -1.07 16.71 3.81
C PRO A 123 -1.99 17.57 4.69
N ASN A 124 -2.90 16.94 5.43
CA ASN A 124 -3.80 17.60 6.37
C ASN A 124 -4.07 16.71 7.60
N PRO A 125 -3.71 17.12 8.82
CA PRO A 125 -3.01 18.35 9.18
C PRO A 125 -1.53 18.36 8.71
N THR A 126 -0.88 19.53 8.77
CA THR A 126 0.55 19.67 8.41
C THR A 126 1.50 19.60 9.62
N LEU A 127 0.94 19.58 10.83
CA LEU A 127 1.66 19.39 12.09
C LEU A 127 0.98 18.27 12.87
N LEU A 128 1.74 17.27 13.27
CA LEU A 128 1.26 16.06 13.94
C LEU A 128 2.12 15.70 15.15
N ALA A 129 1.53 14.99 16.10
CA ALA A 129 2.21 14.18 17.09
C ALA A 129 2.40 12.72 16.60
N PRO A 130 3.34 11.95 17.15
CA PRO A 130 3.44 10.51 16.91
C PRO A 130 2.11 9.80 17.22
N GLY A 131 1.75 8.80 16.42
CA GLY A 131 0.46 8.10 16.54
C GLY A 131 -0.73 8.78 15.86
N GLU A 132 -0.62 10.06 15.48
CA GLU A 132 -1.71 10.76 14.81
C GLU A 132 -1.85 10.38 13.33
N THR A 133 -3.01 10.69 12.75
CA THR A 133 -3.31 10.42 11.34
C THR A 133 -3.21 11.68 10.51
N VAL A 134 -2.45 11.61 9.42
CA VAL A 134 -2.42 12.62 8.36
C VAL A 134 -3.24 12.14 7.16
N ASN A 135 -4.12 13.00 6.65
CA ASN A 135 -4.80 12.77 5.37
C ASN A 135 -3.95 13.33 4.23
N ILE A 136 -3.53 12.47 3.31
CA ILE A 136 -2.81 12.89 2.10
C ILE A 136 -3.83 13.14 0.99
N ASN A 137 -4.16 14.41 0.78
CA ASN A 137 -5.07 14.84 -0.27
C ASN A 137 -4.29 15.04 -1.57
N LEU A 138 -4.59 14.24 -2.59
CA LEU A 138 -4.05 14.38 -3.94
C LEU A 138 -5.17 14.82 -4.87
N THR A 139 -5.01 15.95 -5.55
CA THR A 139 -5.91 16.40 -6.61
C THR A 139 -5.17 16.35 -7.94
N TYR A 140 -5.76 15.74 -8.96
CA TYR A 140 -5.14 15.61 -10.27
C TYR A 140 -6.16 15.61 -11.41
N ALA A 141 -5.74 16.12 -12.56
CA ALA A 141 -6.47 16.10 -13.82
C ALA A 141 -6.12 14.86 -14.65
N VAL A 142 -7.17 14.25 -15.21
CA VAL A 142 -7.12 13.25 -16.27
C VAL A 142 -7.77 13.87 -17.49
N LEU A 143 -6.99 14.20 -18.51
CA LEU A 143 -7.47 14.77 -19.76
C LEU A 143 -7.49 13.67 -20.82
N THR A 144 -8.65 13.41 -21.42
CA THR A 144 -8.85 12.35 -22.41
C THR A 144 -9.44 12.90 -23.71
N PRO A 145 -9.15 12.27 -24.87
CA PRO A 145 -9.74 12.71 -26.15
C PRO A 145 -11.26 12.57 -26.24
N SER A 146 -11.86 11.68 -25.45
CA SER A 146 -13.31 11.44 -25.36
C SER A 146 -13.73 11.20 -23.91
N ALA A 147 -14.99 11.49 -23.60
CA ALA A 147 -15.52 11.43 -22.22
C ALA A 147 -15.69 10.00 -21.69
N ASP A 148 -15.95 9.04 -22.57
CA ASP A 148 -16.15 7.62 -22.29
C ASP A 148 -14.84 6.83 -22.13
N ARG A 149 -13.70 7.46 -22.42
CA ARG A 149 -12.40 6.80 -22.32
C ARG A 149 -11.96 6.70 -20.86
N LEU A 150 -11.84 5.46 -20.38
CA LEU A 150 -11.19 5.14 -19.11
C LEU A 150 -9.66 5.09 -19.27
N VAL A 151 -8.96 5.59 -18.26
CA VAL A 151 -7.50 5.57 -18.14
C VAL A 151 -7.15 4.83 -16.86
N LEU A 152 -6.40 3.73 -16.95
CA LEU A 152 -5.84 3.07 -15.77
C LEU A 152 -4.70 3.93 -15.23
N VAL A 153 -4.93 4.54 -14.06
CA VAL A 153 -3.98 5.41 -13.36
C VAL A 153 -3.41 4.65 -12.18
N ARG A 154 -2.07 4.54 -12.12
CA ARG A 154 -1.35 4.11 -10.93
C ARG A 154 -1.03 5.33 -10.07
N GLU A 155 -1.70 5.45 -8.94
CA GLU A 155 -1.42 6.45 -7.91
C GLU A 155 -0.41 5.85 -6.91
N THR A 156 0.66 6.57 -6.61
CA THR A 156 1.65 6.17 -5.60
C THR A 156 1.84 7.32 -4.62
N ARG A 157 1.87 7.01 -3.32
CA ARG A 157 2.22 7.97 -2.25
C ARG A 157 3.32 7.35 -1.40
N GLU A 158 4.39 8.10 -1.20
CA GLU A 158 5.56 7.67 -0.47
C GLU A 158 5.93 8.72 0.58
N ILE A 159 6.10 8.29 1.83
CA ILE A 159 6.53 9.13 2.95
C ILE A 159 8.00 8.83 3.21
N LEU A 160 8.80 9.90 3.29
CA LEU A 160 10.21 9.83 3.61
C LEU A 160 10.53 10.69 4.83
N VAL A 161 11.41 10.18 5.69
CA VAL A 161 12.06 10.95 6.75
C VAL A 161 13.57 10.86 6.55
N ASN A 162 14.26 12.01 6.53
CA ASN A 162 15.72 12.08 6.27
C ASN A 162 16.14 11.31 5.00
N GLY A 163 15.33 11.34 3.94
CA GLY A 163 15.58 10.63 2.68
C GLY A 163 15.32 9.12 2.71
N THR A 164 14.96 8.54 3.85
CA THR A 164 14.60 7.13 3.96
C THR A 164 13.10 6.96 3.78
N SER A 165 12.69 6.07 2.87
CA SER A 165 11.30 5.67 2.72
C SER A 165 10.84 4.97 3.99
N VAL A 166 9.86 5.57 4.66
CA VAL A 166 9.25 5.00 5.86
C VAL A 166 7.90 4.38 5.56
N GLY A 167 7.30 4.73 4.42
CA GLY A 167 5.99 4.22 4.07
C GLY A 167 5.67 4.45 2.60
N LYS A 168 5.11 3.47 1.91
CA LYS A 168 4.68 3.60 0.52
C LYS A 168 3.38 2.85 0.27
N THR A 169 2.47 3.48 -0.46
CA THR A 169 1.24 2.86 -0.96
C THR A 169 1.11 3.11 -2.46
N SER A 170 0.57 2.13 -3.18
CA SER A 170 0.29 2.23 -4.61
C SER A 170 -1.04 1.58 -4.91
N VAL A 171 -1.87 2.25 -5.70
CA VAL A 171 -3.18 1.77 -6.14
C VAL A 171 -3.28 1.97 -7.65
N GLU A 172 -3.83 0.98 -8.35
CA GLU A 172 -4.22 1.11 -9.75
C GLU A 172 -5.72 1.27 -9.83
N ILE A 173 -6.18 2.30 -10.55
CA ILE A 173 -7.59 2.65 -10.61
C ILE A 173 -7.94 3.25 -11.96
N GLU A 174 -9.10 2.86 -12.49
CA GLU A 174 -9.61 3.41 -13.74
C GLU A 174 -10.27 4.78 -13.50
N ARG A 175 -9.95 5.75 -14.35
CA ARG A 175 -10.47 7.12 -14.29
C ARG A 175 -11.06 7.55 -15.62
N GLU A 176 -12.24 8.12 -15.57
CA GLU A 176 -12.77 8.96 -16.65
C GLU A 176 -12.04 10.32 -16.68
N GLY A 177 -12.21 11.03 -17.79
CA GLY A 177 -11.71 12.39 -17.91
C GLY A 177 -12.33 13.35 -16.89
N GLY A 178 -11.50 14.19 -16.26
CA GLY A 178 -11.92 15.14 -15.24
C GLY A 178 -10.83 15.40 -14.20
N THR A 179 -11.15 16.21 -13.19
CA THR A 179 -10.31 16.39 -12.01
C THR A 179 -10.81 15.52 -10.88
N TRP A 180 -9.90 14.73 -10.31
CA TRP A 180 -10.17 13.78 -9.24
C TRP A 180 -9.44 14.21 -7.98
N LYS A 181 -10.10 14.05 -6.84
CA LYS A 181 -9.51 14.18 -5.51
C LYS A 181 -9.50 12.83 -4.84
N SER A 182 -8.31 12.41 -4.43
CA SER A 182 -8.05 11.13 -3.80
C SER A 182 -7.36 11.32 -2.47
N ILE A 183 -7.99 10.83 -1.40
CA ILE A 183 -7.57 11.03 -0.01
C ILE A 183 -7.15 9.68 0.58
N VAL A 184 -5.93 9.66 1.14
CA VAL A 184 -5.41 8.50 1.87
C VAL A 184 -5.10 8.89 3.31
N PRO A 185 -5.80 8.34 4.31
CA PRO A 185 -5.42 8.49 5.71
C PRO A 185 -4.19 7.64 6.01
N ILE A 186 -3.22 8.24 6.70
CA ILE A 186 -1.97 7.58 7.10
C ILE A 186 -1.74 7.84 8.58
N THR A 187 -1.85 6.79 9.39
CA THR A 187 -1.54 6.85 10.82
C THR A 187 -0.03 6.69 11.02
N LEU A 188 0.58 7.65 11.70
CA LEU A 188 1.98 7.60 12.08
C LEU A 188 2.19 6.56 13.20
N PRO A 189 3.37 5.93 13.31
CA PRO A 189 3.69 5.07 14.43
C PRO A 189 3.74 5.89 15.73
N ALA A 190 3.40 5.27 16.86
CA ALA A 190 3.45 5.93 18.17
C ALA A 190 4.88 6.38 18.55
N ASP A 191 5.90 5.80 17.92
CA ASP A 191 7.30 6.12 18.11
C ASP A 191 7.91 6.90 16.93
N ALA A 192 7.08 7.48 16.05
CA ALA A 192 7.51 8.30 14.94
C ALA A 192 8.53 9.37 15.39
N PRO A 193 9.74 9.44 14.82
CA PRO A 193 10.71 10.45 15.22
C PRO A 193 10.20 11.85 14.87
N PRO A 194 10.48 12.87 15.70
CA PRO A 194 10.18 14.25 15.35
C PRO A 194 11.02 14.67 14.13
N GLY A 195 10.47 15.54 13.30
CA GLY A 195 11.15 16.01 12.10
C GLY A 195 10.21 16.43 10.99
N THR A 196 10.79 16.75 9.83
CA THR A 196 10.02 17.04 8.62
C THR A 196 9.91 15.77 7.79
N TYR A 197 8.68 15.38 7.49
CA TYR A 197 8.34 14.23 6.68
C TYR A 197 7.99 14.73 5.28
N ARG A 198 8.69 14.20 4.28
CA ARG A 198 8.40 14.50 2.87
C ARG A 198 7.38 13.50 2.35
N VAL A 199 6.38 13.99 1.64
CA VAL A 199 5.38 13.19 0.94
C VAL A 199 5.63 13.36 -0.54
N VAL A 200 5.90 12.27 -1.24
CA VAL A 200 6.04 12.24 -2.70
C VAL A 200 4.84 11.49 -3.26
N ALA A 201 4.06 12.15 -4.11
CA ALA A 201 2.97 11.52 -4.83
C ALA A 201 3.29 11.45 -6.32
N SER A 202 2.88 10.37 -6.97
CA SER A 202 2.93 10.28 -8.42
C SER A 202 1.68 9.66 -8.99
N ILE A 203 1.28 10.14 -10.17
CA ILE A 203 0.28 9.51 -11.02
C ILE A 203 0.96 9.04 -12.30
N GLU A 204 0.63 7.85 -12.75
CA GLU A 204 1.26 7.25 -13.93
C GLU A 204 0.25 6.43 -14.72
N SER A 205 0.32 6.48 -16.05
CA SER A 205 -0.43 5.57 -16.90
C SER A 205 0.43 5.12 -18.08
N ALA A 206 0.30 3.84 -18.44
CA ALA A 206 1.06 3.23 -19.53
C ALA A 206 0.79 3.96 -20.86
N GLY A 207 1.86 4.36 -21.55
CA GLY A 207 1.75 5.09 -22.81
C GLY A 207 1.30 6.55 -22.71
N VAL A 208 1.03 7.07 -21.50
CA VAL A 208 0.72 8.49 -21.25
C VAL A 208 1.90 9.20 -20.60
N GLY A 209 2.48 8.59 -19.57
CA GLY A 209 3.58 9.15 -18.80
C GLY A 209 3.27 9.25 -17.30
N LYS A 210 4.15 9.95 -16.59
CA LYS A 210 4.13 10.10 -15.14
C LYS A 210 4.20 11.58 -14.77
N ASP A 211 3.42 11.99 -13.79
CA ASP A 211 3.59 13.28 -13.11
C ASP A 211 3.87 13.03 -11.62
N VAL A 212 4.71 13.89 -11.02
CA VAL A 212 5.19 13.73 -9.65
C VAL A 212 5.13 15.08 -8.96
N GLU A 213 4.61 15.09 -7.74
CA GLU A 213 4.64 16.26 -6.88
C GLU A 213 5.09 15.88 -5.48
N GLU A 214 5.65 16.85 -4.76
CA GLU A 214 6.09 16.68 -3.39
C GLU A 214 5.51 17.73 -2.45
N SER A 215 5.35 17.32 -1.20
CA SER A 215 4.88 18.17 -0.11
C SER A 215 5.51 17.71 1.19
N HIS A 216 5.15 18.34 2.30
CA HIS A 216 5.69 17.97 3.61
C HIS A 216 4.71 18.23 4.75
N PHE A 217 4.92 17.51 5.84
CA PHE A 217 4.34 17.80 7.15
C PHE A 217 5.41 17.66 8.22
N LYS A 218 5.13 18.15 9.43
CA LYS A 218 6.05 18.08 10.57
C LYS A 218 5.48 17.18 11.65
N VAL A 219 6.37 16.42 12.29
CA VAL A 219 6.07 15.67 13.52
C VAL A 219 6.82 16.31 14.67
N GLN A 220 6.11 16.60 15.75
CA GLN A 220 6.65 17.16 16.98
C GLN A 220 6.15 16.37 18.20
N PRO A 221 6.91 16.33 19.30
CA PRO A 221 6.50 15.65 20.53
C PRO A 221 5.24 16.24 21.17
#